data_AF-A0A7S3JR25-F1
#
_entry.id   AF-A0A7S3JR25-F1
#
_cell.length_a   1.000
_cell.length_b   1.000
_cell.length_c   1.000
_cell.angle_alpha   90.00
_cell.angle_beta   90.00
_cell.angle_gamma   90.00
#
_symmetry.space_group_name_H-M   'P 1'
#
loop_
_entity.id
_entity.type
_entity.pdbx_description
1 polymer ?
#
loop_
_entity_poly.entity_id
_entity_poly.type
_entity_poly.pdbx_seq_one_letter_code
_entity_poly.pdbx_strand_id
1 'polypeptide(L)'
;MIAVVPFFLPDEKPSDFSVAWPTKPNADEVQLEMVVVFYLGLPAGLPERFAAEVHRFGQTVLSWKDGAVVIPSKNVKILATSLSHNKGPSLVFSVRSASMTRQNWIWLRSAMDFLKIECKEQFPGL
;
A
#
# COMPACT_ATOMS: atom_id res chain seq x y z
N MET A 1 -17.13 12.22 -2.25
CA MET A 1 -16.25 11.03 -2.10
C MET A 1 -16.45 10.20 -3.35
N ILE A 2 -15.42 10.04 -4.20
CA ILE A 2 -15.52 9.17 -5.39
C ILE A 2 -15.22 7.74 -4.91
N ALA A 3 -16.14 6.82 -5.11
CA ALA A 3 -15.89 5.41 -4.85
C ALA A 3 -14.92 4.89 -5.93
N VAL A 4 -13.67 4.62 -5.56
CA VAL A 4 -12.73 3.93 -6.45
C VAL A 4 -13.09 2.46 -6.43
N VAL A 5 -13.46 1.90 -7.58
CA VAL A 5 -13.73 0.47 -7.75
C VAL A 5 -12.45 -0.16 -8.33
N PRO A 6 -11.68 -0.92 -7.54
CA PRO A 6 -10.35 -1.40 -7.95
C PRO A 6 -10.36 -2.23 -9.24
N PHE A 7 -11.46 -2.94 -9.50
CA PHE A 7 -11.61 -3.79 -10.69
C PHE A 7 -11.57 -3.01 -12.02
N PHE A 8 -11.94 -1.73 -12.01
CA PHE A 8 -11.91 -0.87 -13.21
C PHE A 8 -10.64 -0.04 -13.33
N LEU A 9 -9.70 -0.21 -12.40
CA LEU A 9 -8.40 0.44 -12.48
C LEU A 9 -7.52 -0.26 -13.51
N PRO A 10 -6.58 0.46 -14.13
CA PRO A 10 -5.62 -0.14 -15.05
C PRO A 10 -4.84 -1.26 -14.35
N ASP A 11 -4.62 -2.38 -15.05
CA ASP A 11 -3.77 -3.47 -14.55
C ASP A 11 -2.31 -3.00 -14.40
N GLU A 12 -1.87 -2.11 -15.29
CA GLU A 12 -0.51 -1.59 -15.30
C GLU A 12 -0.34 -0.38 -14.39
N LYS A 13 0.85 -0.33 -13.78
CA LYS A 13 1.31 0.81 -13.01
C LYS A 13 1.37 2.07 -13.91
N PRO A 14 0.84 3.23 -13.46
CA PRO A 14 0.84 4.46 -14.25
C PRO A 14 2.25 4.92 -14.59
N SER A 15 2.43 5.55 -15.76
CA SER A 15 3.73 6.00 -16.26
C SER A 15 4.40 7.06 -15.36
N ASP A 16 3.61 7.80 -14.59
CA ASP A 16 4.04 8.83 -13.64
C ASP A 16 4.30 8.28 -12.23
N PHE A 17 4.22 6.97 -12.01
CA PHE A 17 4.51 6.34 -10.73
C PHE A 17 5.87 6.75 -10.17
N SER A 18 6.92 6.75 -10.98
CA SER A 18 8.28 7.10 -10.55
C SER A 18 8.41 8.56 -10.09
N VAL A 19 7.48 9.43 -10.50
CA VAL A 19 7.40 10.83 -10.05
C VAL A 19 6.67 10.90 -8.71
N ALA A 20 5.56 10.18 -8.56
CA ALA A 20 4.79 10.16 -7.32
C ALA A 20 5.54 9.44 -6.18
N TRP A 21 6.22 8.33 -6.51
CA TRP A 21 6.96 7.46 -5.59
C TRP A 21 8.35 7.10 -6.16
N PRO A 22 9.36 7.97 -5.98
CA PRO A 22 10.71 7.73 -6.49
C PRO A 22 11.36 6.51 -5.81
N THR A 23 12.26 5.82 -6.50
CA THR A 23 12.90 4.58 -6.02
C THR A 23 13.65 4.79 -4.69
N LYS A 24 14.26 5.96 -4.50
CA LYS A 24 14.89 6.35 -3.24
C LYS A 24 14.08 7.47 -2.58
N PRO A 25 13.93 7.48 -1.25
CA PRO A 25 13.44 8.64 -0.52
C PRO A 25 14.28 9.88 -0.83
N ASN A 26 13.68 11.05 -0.73
CA ASN A 26 14.44 12.29 -0.74
C ASN A 26 15.35 12.37 0.50
N ALA A 27 16.40 13.18 0.45
CA ALA A 27 17.41 13.25 1.52
C ALA A 27 16.84 13.69 2.88
N ASP A 28 15.71 14.39 2.87
CA ASP A 28 14.97 14.91 4.03
C ASP A 28 13.79 14.01 4.45
N GLU A 29 13.53 12.91 3.74
CA GLU A 29 12.44 11.99 4.04
C GLU A 29 12.91 10.77 4.84
N VAL A 30 12.11 10.38 5.82
CA VAL A 30 12.20 9.08 6.49
C VAL A 30 11.15 8.14 5.87
N GLN A 31 11.54 6.89 5.60
CA GLN A 31 10.65 5.84 5.11
C GLN A 31 10.40 4.80 6.21
N LEU A 32 9.13 4.53 6.48
CA LEU A 32 8.66 3.38 7.24
C LEU A 32 8.06 2.38 6.26
N GLU A 33 8.48 1.12 6.30
CA GLU A 33 8.03 0.11 5.36
C GLU A 33 7.67 -1.19 6.07
N MET A 34 6.55 -1.78 5.65
CA MET A 34 6.13 -3.14 5.99
C MET A 34 6.03 -3.93 4.70
N VAL A 35 6.66 -5.11 4.71
CA VAL A 35 6.58 -6.10 3.62
C VAL A 35 5.99 -7.38 4.19
N VAL A 36 4.86 -7.81 3.63
CA VAL A 36 4.21 -9.07 4.01
C VAL A 36 4.37 -10.05 2.85
N VAL A 37 5.05 -11.17 3.12
CA VAL A 37 5.39 -12.19 2.11
C VAL A 37 4.40 -13.35 2.21
N PHE A 38 3.85 -13.77 1.07
CA PHE A 38 2.88 -14.85 0.97
C PHE A 38 3.53 -16.09 0.32
N TYR A 39 4.03 -17.01 1.15
CA TYR A 39 4.74 -18.21 0.68
C TYR A 39 3.87 -19.23 -0.06
N LEU A 40 2.56 -19.25 0.20
CA LEU A 40 1.60 -20.14 -0.44
C LEU A 40 0.92 -19.52 -1.68
N GLY A 41 1.33 -18.30 -2.05
CA GLY A 41 0.68 -17.52 -3.10
C GLY A 41 -0.15 -16.37 -2.54
N LEU A 42 -0.28 -15.32 -3.36
CA LEU A 42 -1.04 -14.13 -3.02
C LEU A 42 -2.53 -14.40 -3.24
N PRO A 43 -3.39 -14.20 -2.23
CA PRO A 43 -4.81 -14.46 -2.39
C PRO A 43 -5.44 -13.53 -3.44
N ALA A 44 -6.35 -14.07 -4.24
CA ALA A 44 -7.00 -13.32 -5.31
C ALA A 44 -7.84 -12.16 -4.74
N GLY A 45 -7.73 -10.98 -5.35
CA GLY A 45 -8.46 -9.80 -4.90
C GLY A 45 -7.85 -9.10 -3.67
N LEU A 46 -6.88 -9.72 -2.98
CA LEU A 46 -6.26 -9.11 -1.81
C LEU A 46 -5.44 -7.85 -2.15
N PRO A 47 -4.60 -7.83 -3.22
CA PRO A 47 -3.90 -6.62 -3.62
C PRO A 47 -4.85 -5.45 -3.91
N GLU A 48 -5.95 -5.72 -4.58
CA GLU A 48 -6.98 -4.74 -4.93
C GLU A 48 -7.65 -4.16 -3.67
N ARG A 49 -8.03 -5.02 -2.73
CA ARG A 49 -8.60 -4.58 -1.45
C ARG A 49 -7.58 -3.82 -0.61
N PHE A 50 -6.31 -4.21 -0.65
CA PHE A 50 -5.23 -3.53 0.05
C PHE A 50 -4.90 -2.16 -0.55
N ALA A 51 -4.95 -2.01 -1.87
CA ALA A 51 -4.85 -0.71 -2.53
C ALA A 51 -6.05 0.18 -2.17
N ALA A 52 -7.26 -0.39 -2.13
CA ALA A 52 -8.45 0.34 -1.70
C ALA A 52 -8.42 0.76 -0.23
N GLU A 53 -7.84 -0.07 0.65
CA GLU A 53 -7.64 0.22 2.07
C GLU A 53 -6.96 1.58 2.25
N VAL A 54 -5.85 1.83 1.55
CA VAL A 54 -5.07 3.06 1.75
C VAL A 54 -5.73 4.33 1.22
N HIS A 55 -6.71 4.22 0.32
CA HIS A 55 -7.51 5.38 -0.12
C HIS A 55 -8.24 6.07 1.04
N ARG A 56 -8.49 5.38 2.16
CA ARG A 56 -9.10 6.00 3.34
C ARG A 56 -8.14 6.92 4.11
N PHE A 57 -6.83 6.83 3.88
CA PHE A 57 -5.83 7.57 4.64
C PHE A 57 -5.58 8.99 4.12
N GLY A 58 -6.01 9.31 2.91
CA GLY A 58 -5.74 10.61 2.31
C GLY A 58 -6.30 10.79 0.92
N GLN A 59 -5.84 11.83 0.23
CA GLN A 59 -6.20 12.05 -1.16
C GLN A 59 -5.43 11.08 -2.07
N THR A 60 -6.14 10.33 -2.90
CA THR A 60 -5.52 9.47 -3.92
C THR A 60 -4.84 10.32 -4.98
N VAL A 61 -3.56 10.01 -5.23
CA VAL A 61 -2.74 10.66 -6.27
C VAL A 61 -2.60 9.75 -7.46
N LEU A 62 -2.29 8.47 -7.22
CA LEU A 62 -2.26 7.43 -8.24
C LEU A 62 -2.96 6.19 -7.71
N SER A 63 -3.61 5.48 -8.61
CA SER A 63 -4.25 4.21 -8.32
C SER A 63 -4.22 3.34 -9.56
N TRP A 64 -3.91 2.08 -9.37
CA TRP A 64 -3.99 1.02 -10.36
C TRP A 64 -4.49 -0.23 -9.64
N LYS A 65 -4.77 -1.30 -10.37
CA LYS A 65 -5.48 -2.46 -9.83
C LYS A 65 -4.87 -2.98 -8.53
N ASP A 66 -3.55 -3.11 -8.48
CA ASP A 66 -2.84 -3.78 -7.40
C ASP A 66 -1.99 -2.80 -6.56
N GLY A 67 -2.25 -1.50 -6.65
CA GLY A 67 -1.60 -0.50 -5.81
C GLY A 67 -2.14 0.91 -5.90
N ALA A 68 -1.73 1.72 -4.93
CA ALA A 68 -2.16 3.09 -4.78
C ALA A 68 -1.09 3.95 -4.09
N VAL A 69 -1.01 5.20 -4.52
CA VAL A 69 -0.26 6.26 -3.83
C VAL A 69 -1.23 7.31 -3.34
N VAL A 70 -1.20 7.59 -2.04
CA VAL A 70 -2.06 8.60 -1.42
C VAL A 70 -1.22 9.64 -0.68
N ILE A 71 -1.74 10.86 -0.59
CA ILE A 71 -1.15 11.98 0.16
C ILE A 71 -2.13 12.37 1.27
N PRO A 72 -1.89 11.92 2.52
CA PRO A 72 -2.67 12.35 3.68
C PRO A 72 -2.48 13.82 4.03
N SER A 73 -1.29 14.36 3.78
CA SER A 73 -0.93 15.75 4.05
C SER A 73 0.27 16.18 3.21
N LYS A 74 0.54 17.48 3.12
CA LYS A 74 1.53 18.10 2.22
C LYS A 74 2.91 17.41 2.20
N ASN A 75 3.35 16.85 3.32
CA ASN A 75 4.69 16.26 3.49
C ASN A 75 4.63 14.77 3.85
N VAL A 76 3.53 14.09 3.56
CA VAL A 76 3.36 12.66 3.82
C VAL A 76 2.84 11.97 2.57
N LYS A 77 3.49 10.88 2.18
CA LYS A 77 3.04 9.99 1.11
C LYS A 77 2.91 8.59 1.66
N ILE A 78 1.90 7.87 1.19
CA ILE A 78 1.71 6.45 1.50
C ILE A 78 1.61 5.69 0.18
N LEU A 79 2.32 4.57 0.11
CA LEU A 79 2.23 3.58 -0.96
C LEU A 79 1.65 2.29 -0.38
N ALA A 80 0.66 1.70 -1.06
CA ALA A 80 0.36 0.28 -0.97
C ALA A 80 0.48 -0.34 -2.35
N THR A 81 1.14 -1.49 -2.49
CA THR A 81 1.27 -2.19 -3.76
C THR A 81 1.58 -3.66 -3.54
N SER A 82 1.24 -4.52 -4.50
CA SER A 82 1.91 -5.81 -4.64
C SER A 82 3.22 -5.70 -5.39
N LEU A 83 4.15 -6.59 -5.05
CA LEU A 83 5.38 -6.83 -5.80
C LEU A 83 5.90 -8.24 -5.54
N SER A 84 6.74 -8.74 -6.45
CA SER A 84 7.51 -9.97 -6.21
C SER A 84 8.76 -9.62 -5.41
N HIS A 85 8.85 -10.11 -4.18
CA HIS A 85 10.05 -10.00 -3.36
C HIS A 85 10.83 -11.32 -3.46
N ASN A 86 12.13 -11.33 -3.13
CA ASN A 86 13.03 -12.50 -3.25
C ASN A 86 12.50 -13.82 -2.63
N LYS A 87 11.48 -13.76 -1.76
CA LYS A 87 10.91 -14.90 -1.03
C LYS A 87 9.51 -15.30 -1.50
N GLY A 88 8.91 -14.57 -2.45
CA GLY A 88 7.55 -14.83 -2.92
C GLY A 88 6.77 -13.55 -3.24
N PRO A 89 5.51 -13.69 -3.68
CA PRO A 89 4.63 -12.56 -3.88
C PRO A 89 4.40 -11.84 -2.53
N SER A 90 4.44 -10.52 -2.57
CA SER A 90 4.42 -9.69 -1.37
C SER A 90 3.47 -8.52 -1.52
N LEU A 91 2.92 -8.08 -0.39
CA LEU A 91 2.28 -6.78 -0.26
C LEU A 91 3.21 -5.84 0.49
N VAL A 92 3.33 -4.62 -0.01
CA VAL A 92 4.14 -3.58 0.58
C VAL A 92 3.27 -2.42 0.96
N PHE A 93 3.43 -1.98 2.20
CA PHE A 93 2.92 -0.71 2.68
C PHE A 93 4.11 0.15 3.09
N SER A 94 4.18 1.36 2.57
CA SER A 94 5.25 2.28 2.91
C SER A 94 4.71 3.68 3.15
N VAL A 95 5.26 4.33 4.16
CA VAL A 95 4.99 5.73 4.49
C VAL A 95 6.28 6.50 4.39
N ARG A 96 6.26 7.60 3.63
CA ARG A 96 7.36 8.57 3.57
C ARG A 96 6.92 9.90 4.13
N SER A 97 7.75 10.48 4.98
CA SER A 97 7.50 11.81 5.55
C SER A 97 8.78 12.48 6.03
N ALA A 98 8.76 13.81 6.15
CA ALA A 98 9.90 14.59 6.65
C ALA A 98 10.31 14.21 8.09
N SER A 99 9.38 13.67 8.88
CA SER A 99 9.64 13.14 10.22
C SER A 99 8.71 11.98 10.55
N MET A 100 9.14 11.08 11.44
CA MET A 100 8.30 10.00 11.94
C MET A 100 7.40 10.50 13.07
N THR A 101 6.10 10.49 12.81
CA THR A 101 5.08 10.89 13.78
C THR A 101 4.28 9.67 14.25
N ARG A 102 3.56 9.82 15.37
CA ARG A 102 2.62 8.81 15.86
C ARG A 102 1.59 8.40 14.79
N GLN A 103 1.17 9.34 13.94
CA GLN A 103 0.18 9.08 12.90
C GLN A 103 0.70 8.10 11.83
N ASN A 104 1.99 8.20 11.46
CA ASN A 104 2.62 7.26 10.54
C ASN A 104 2.52 5.81 11.05
N TRP A 105 2.77 5.61 12.35
CA TRP A 105 2.66 4.30 13.00
C TRP A 105 1.21 3.81 13.11
N ILE A 106 0.23 4.70 13.29
CA ILE A 106 -1.19 4.35 13.32
C ILE A 106 -1.62 3.81 11.95
N TRP A 107 -1.23 4.47 10.85
CA TRP A 107 -1.56 3.97 9.51
C TRP A 107 -0.89 2.62 9.21
N LEU A 108 0.39 2.45 9.58
CA LEU A 108 1.08 1.16 9.47
C LEU A 108 0.33 0.05 10.23
N ARG A 109 -0.05 0.31 11.47
CA ARG A 109 -0.80 -0.64 12.29
C ARG A 109 -2.17 -0.97 11.67
N SER A 110 -2.90 0.04 11.20
CA SER A 110 -4.19 -0.15 10.53
C SER A 110 -4.06 -1.04 9.29
N ALA A 111 -3.04 -0.80 8.45
CA ALA A 111 -2.76 -1.64 7.28
C ALA A 111 -2.41 -3.09 7.69
N MET A 112 -1.63 -3.26 8.77
CA MET A 112 -1.30 -4.58 9.30
C MET A 112 -2.53 -5.31 9.86
N ASP A 113 -3.41 -4.62 10.58
CA ASP A 113 -4.62 -5.22 11.15
C ASP A 113 -5.61 -5.61 10.06
N PHE A 114 -5.76 -4.79 9.01
CA PHE A 114 -6.50 -5.16 7.80
C PHE A 114 -5.96 -6.47 7.21
N LEU A 115 -4.65 -6.57 6.97
CA LEU A 115 -4.05 -7.78 6.40
C LEU A 115 -4.24 -9.01 7.30
N LYS A 116 -4.18 -8.87 8.62
CA LYS A 116 -4.44 -9.98 9.54
C LYS A 116 -5.87 -10.50 9.42
N ILE A 117 -6.85 -9.61 9.33
CA ILE A 117 -8.27 -9.97 9.17
C ILE A 117 -8.46 -10.70 7.84
N GLU A 118 -7.99 -10.11 6.75
CA GLU A 118 -8.09 -10.68 5.40
C GLU A 118 -7.40 -12.04 5.28
N CYS A 119 -6.20 -12.20 5.85
CA CYS A 119 -5.51 -13.48 5.86
C CYS A 119 -6.28 -14.53 6.66
N LYS A 120 -6.87 -14.15 7.80
CA LYS A 120 -7.66 -15.08 8.63
C LYS A 120 -8.92 -15.56 7.91
N GLU A 121 -9.58 -14.67 7.16
CA GLU A 121 -10.78 -15.01 6.38
C GLU A 121 -10.44 -15.93 5.19
N GLN A 122 -9.29 -15.71 4.54
CA GLN A 122 -8.89 -16.49 3.36
C GLN A 122 -8.19 -17.80 3.69
N PHE A 123 -7.61 -17.91 4.89
CA PHE A 123 -6.95 -19.12 5.38
C PHE A 123 -7.52 -19.56 6.74
N PRO A 124 -8.80 -19.98 6.81
CA PRO A 124 -9.40 -20.39 8.08
C PRO A 124 -8.73 -21.68 8.57
N GLY A 125 -7.93 -21.60 9.65
CA GLY A 125 -7.27 -22.76 10.27
C GLY A 125 -5.73 -22.69 10.33
N LEU A 126 -5.13 -21.66 9.73
CA LEU A 126 -3.80 -21.16 10.14
C LEU A 126 -3.94 -20.18 11.31
#